data_AF-A0A0E2YWP7-F1
#
_entry.id   AF-A0A0E2YWP7-F1
#
_cell.length_a   1.000
_cell.length_b   1.000
_cell.length_c   1.000
_cell.angle_alpha   90.00
_cell.angle_beta   90.00
_cell.angle_gamma   90.00
#
_symmetry.space_group_name_H-M   'P 1'
#
loop_
_entity.id
_entity.type
_entity.pdbx_description
1 polymer ?
#
loop_
_entity_poly.entity_id
_entity_poly.type
_entity_poly.pdbx_seq_one_letter_code
_entity_poly.pdbx_strand_id
1 'polypeptide(L)'
;NGLVAGVAFKQWTDAEPDNVYVTRIEQVGDYVPGQFYQRELPGILKLLSEHSLQPEYIVIDGYVYLDGYAKPGLGKHLYDALQGNVKVIGVAKKRFAGISETY
;
A
#
# COMPACT_ATOMS: atom_id res chain seq x y z
N ASN A 1 -7.17 15.75 9.33
CA ASN A 1 -6.31 14.76 10.00
C ASN A 1 -6.77 13.36 9.63
N GLY A 2 -5.84 12.51 9.23
CA GLY A 2 -6.10 11.10 8.91
C GLY A 2 -5.26 10.17 9.77
N LEU A 3 -5.57 8.88 9.69
CA LEU A 3 -4.77 7.81 10.30
C LEU A 3 -4.34 6.85 9.19
N VAL A 4 -3.10 6.39 9.28
CA VAL A 4 -2.64 5.20 8.58
C VAL A 4 -2.35 4.14 9.62
N ALA A 5 -2.76 2.92 9.35
CA ALA A 5 -2.51 1.78 10.20
C ALA A 5 -1.83 0.66 9.41
N GLY A 6 -0.94 -0.07 10.08
CA GLY A 6 -0.27 -1.25 9.55
C GLY A 6 -0.35 -2.37 10.57
N VAL A 7 -0.63 -3.58 10.10
CA VAL A 7 -0.68 -4.78 10.94
C VAL A 7 0.47 -5.68 10.51
N ALA A 8 1.33 -6.04 11.46
CA ALA A 8 2.54 -6.81 11.21
C ALA A 8 2.36 -8.26 11.65
N PHE A 9 2.86 -9.18 10.82
CA PHE A 9 2.92 -10.61 11.09
C PHE A 9 4.37 -11.06 10.96
N LYS A 10 4.80 -12.02 11.79
CA LYS A 10 6.15 -12.61 11.68
C LYS A 10 6.18 -13.69 10.61
N GLN A 11 5.09 -14.43 10.46
CA GLN A 11 4.96 -15.51 9.48
C GLN A 11 3.60 -15.45 8.78
N TRP A 12 3.54 -15.95 7.54
CA TRP A 12 2.32 -16.00 6.73
C TRP A 12 1.20 -16.85 7.34
N THR A 13 1.54 -17.81 8.19
CA THR A 13 0.61 -18.74 8.83
C THR A 13 0.18 -18.31 10.23
N ASP A 14 0.68 -17.17 10.73
CA ASP A 14 0.30 -16.67 12.05
C ASP A 14 -1.19 -16.27 12.05
N ALA A 15 -1.95 -16.78 13.02
CA ALA A 15 -3.38 -16.50 13.15
C ALA A 15 -3.65 -15.12 13.78
N GLU A 16 -2.67 -14.55 14.46
CA GLU A 16 -2.75 -13.27 15.17
C GLU A 16 -1.57 -12.38 14.77
N PRO A 17 -1.76 -11.04 14.75
CA PRO A 17 -0.69 -10.13 14.42
C PRO A 17 0.33 -10.04 15.56
N ASP A 18 1.60 -9.86 15.18
CA ASP A 18 2.68 -9.56 16.14
C ASP A 18 2.51 -8.15 16.72
N ASN A 19 2.07 -7.19 15.88
CA ASN A 19 1.86 -5.82 16.31
C ASN A 19 0.90 -5.04 15.39
N VAL A 20 0.36 -3.94 15.92
CA VAL A 20 -0.46 -2.98 15.18
C VAL A 20 0.14 -1.58 15.36
N TYR A 21 0.52 -0.97 14.24
CA TYR A 21 1.11 0.36 14.19
C TYR A 21 0.07 1.36 13.68
N VAL A 22 0.05 2.55 14.28
CA VAL A 22 -0.83 3.64 13.86
C VAL A 22 -0.03 4.93 13.82
N THR A 23 -0.16 5.65 12.71
CA THR A 23 0.51 6.92 12.49
C THR A 23 -0.52 7.97 12.10
N ARG A 24 -0.43 9.15 12.74
CA ARG A 24 -1.23 10.32 12.37
C ARG A 24 -0.61 11.01 11.16
N ILE A 25 -1.47 11.41 10.22
CA ILE A 25 -1.11 12.22 9.06
C ILE A 25 -1.87 13.55 9.08
N GLU A 26 -1.10 14.62 8.95
CA GLU A 26 -1.60 15.99 8.75
C GLU A 26 -1.69 16.25 7.25
N GLN A 27 -2.77 16.87 6.79
CA GLN A 27 -3.08 17.16 5.38
C GLN A 27 -2.86 15.99 4.40
N VAL A 28 -3.94 15.25 4.13
CA VAL A 28 -3.99 14.40 2.95
C VAL A 28 -4.12 15.34 1.75
N GLY A 29 -3.16 15.34 0.83
CA GLY A 29 -3.17 16.23 -0.33
C GLY A 29 -4.48 16.16 -1.13
N ASP A 30 -4.75 17.20 -1.93
CA ASP A 30 -5.98 17.29 -2.70
C ASP A 30 -6.15 16.10 -3.66
N TYR A 31 -7.40 15.68 -3.85
CA TYR A 31 -7.72 14.60 -4.76
C TYR A 31 -7.50 15.06 -6.21
N VAL A 32 -6.54 14.43 -6.90
CA VAL A 32 -6.35 14.58 -8.34
C VAL A 32 -6.86 13.32 -9.04
N PRO A 33 -7.90 13.41 -9.90
CA PRO A 33 -8.40 12.27 -10.66
C PRO A 33 -7.26 11.58 -11.43
N GLY A 34 -7.15 10.26 -11.28
CA GLY A 34 -6.07 9.48 -11.91
C GLY A 34 -4.77 9.40 -11.11
N GLN A 35 -4.63 10.14 -10.00
CA GLN A 35 -3.46 10.10 -9.10
C GLN A 35 -3.84 9.70 -7.67
N PHE A 36 -4.76 8.73 -7.55
CA PHE A 36 -5.29 8.23 -6.28
C PHE A 36 -4.20 7.89 -5.25
N TYR A 37 -3.06 7.36 -5.71
CA TYR A 37 -1.95 6.95 -4.85
C TYR A 37 -1.35 8.11 -4.04
N GLN A 38 -1.46 9.36 -4.49
CA GLN A 38 -0.85 10.51 -3.82
C GLN A 38 -1.41 10.78 -2.42
N ARG A 39 -2.65 10.34 -2.16
CA ARG A 39 -3.29 10.50 -0.85
C ARG A 39 -2.82 9.46 0.16
N GLU A 40 -2.50 8.26 -0.29
CA GLU A 40 -2.22 7.11 0.58
C GLU A 40 -0.72 6.85 0.73
N LEU A 41 0.04 6.96 -0.37
CA LEU A 41 1.46 6.67 -0.39
C LEU A 41 2.27 7.44 0.68
N PRO A 42 2.11 8.77 0.85
CA PRO A 42 2.86 9.50 1.87
C PRO A 42 2.60 8.98 3.28
N GLY A 43 1.36 8.56 3.56
CA GLY A 43 0.99 8.03 4.86
C GLY A 43 1.57 6.64 5.13
N ILE A 44 1.64 5.77 4.12
CA ILE A 44 2.31 4.46 4.22
C ILE A 44 3.80 4.66 4.48
N LEU A 45 4.47 5.52 3.71
CA LEU A 45 5.90 5.80 3.89
C LEU A 45 6.20 6.41 5.27
N LYS A 46 5.32 7.29 5.77
CA LYS A 46 5.44 7.85 7.12
C LYS A 46 5.29 6.76 8.20
N LEU A 47 4.33 5.84 8.05
CA LEU A 47 4.15 4.75 9.01
C LEU A 47 5.38 3.82 9.04
N LEU A 48 5.93 3.47 7.88
CA LEU A 48 7.14 2.65 7.79
C LEU A 48 8.34 3.33 8.44
N SER A 49 8.55 4.63 8.18
CA SER A 49 9.69 5.36 8.73
C SER A 49 9.55 5.65 10.23
N GLU A 50 8.37 6.08 10.69
CA GLU A 50 8.08 6.42 12.09
C GLU A 50 8.29 5.23 13.02
N HIS A 51 7.91 4.03 12.57
CA HIS A 51 8.05 2.79 13.35
C HIS A 51 9.27 1.96 12.94
N SER A 52 10.14 2.49 12.06
CA SER A 52 11.37 1.83 11.56
C SER A 52 11.13 0.42 11.01
N LEU A 53 10.01 0.23 10.30
CA LEU A 53 9.59 -1.06 9.76
C LEU A 53 10.35 -1.40 8.49
N GLN A 54 10.88 -2.63 8.42
CA GLN A 54 11.61 -3.16 7.26
C GLN A 54 11.07 -4.54 6.88
N PRO A 55 9.80 -4.65 6.45
CA PRO A 55 9.22 -5.93 6.09
C PRO A 55 9.79 -6.43 4.75
N GLU A 56 9.86 -7.76 4.57
CA GLU A 56 10.19 -8.34 3.26
C GLU A 56 9.01 -8.19 2.27
N TYR A 57 7.78 -8.22 2.78
CA TYR A 57 6.54 -8.11 2.01
C TYR A 57 5.62 -7.06 2.60
N ILE A 58 4.96 -6.29 1.74
CA ILE A 58 3.85 -5.41 2.12
C ILE A 58 2.61 -5.84 1.33
N VAL A 59 1.52 -6.11 2.05
CA VAL A 59 0.20 -6.37 1.47
C VAL A 59 -0.62 -5.09 1.58
N ILE A 60 -1.21 -4.64 0.46
CA ILE A 60 -2.08 -3.46 0.43
C ILE A 60 -3.49 -3.83 -0.07
N ASP A 61 -4.50 -3.12 0.43
CA ASP A 61 -5.86 -3.14 -0.14
C ASP A 61 -5.92 -2.24 -1.38
N GLY A 62 -5.45 -2.77 -2.50
CA GLY A 62 -5.34 -2.01 -3.73
C GLY A 62 -4.59 -2.75 -4.82
N TYR A 63 -4.50 -2.13 -5.98
CA TYR A 63 -3.82 -2.71 -7.14
C TYR A 63 -2.33 -2.34 -7.17
N VAL A 64 -1.51 -3.29 -7.63
CA VAL A 64 -0.13 -3.00 -8.04
C VAL A 64 -0.15 -2.30 -9.40
N TYR A 65 -0.85 -2.86 -10.38
CA TYR A 65 -1.10 -2.26 -11.69
C TYR A 65 -2.60 -2.14 -11.96
N LEU A 66 -3.04 -0.97 -12.44
CA LEU A 66 -4.45 -0.62 -12.64
C LEU A 66 -5.07 -1.20 -13.92
N ASP A 67 -4.25 -1.62 -14.87
CA ASP A 67 -4.64 -2.29 -16.12
C ASP A 67 -4.20 -3.76 -16.15
N GLY A 68 -3.60 -4.20 -15.06
CA GLY A 68 -3.01 -5.52 -14.92
C GLY A 68 -1.71 -5.77 -15.69
N TYR A 69 -1.13 -4.74 -16.31
CA TYR A 69 0.09 -4.90 -17.10
C TYR A 69 1.15 -3.86 -16.73
N ALA A 70 0.87 -2.58 -16.95
CA ALA A 70 1.90 -1.53 -16.86
C ALA A 70 1.41 -0.24 -16.19
N LYS A 71 0.10 0.06 -16.19
CA LYS A 71 -0.42 1.29 -15.59
C LYS A 71 -0.21 1.27 -14.08
N PRO A 72 0.66 2.11 -13.51
CA PRO A 72 1.00 2.02 -12.09
C PRO A 72 -0.20 2.31 -11.19
N GLY A 73 -0.43 1.42 -10.23
CA GLY A 73 -1.32 1.62 -9.10
C GLY A 73 -0.55 1.98 -7.83
N LEU A 74 -1.26 2.04 -6.71
CA LEU A 74 -0.64 2.32 -5.40
C LEU A 74 0.51 1.36 -5.11
N GLY A 75 0.35 0.07 -5.40
CA GLY A 75 1.36 -0.94 -5.08
C GLY A 75 2.64 -0.77 -5.89
N LYS A 76 2.55 -0.43 -7.19
CA LYS A 76 3.73 -0.15 -7.99
C LYS A 76 4.45 1.12 -7.51
N HIS A 77 3.69 2.19 -7.21
CA HIS A 77 4.29 3.41 -6.68
C HIS A 77 4.96 3.20 -5.31
N LEU A 78 4.37 2.36 -4.44
CA LEU A 78 4.98 1.98 -3.17
C LEU A 78 6.28 1.18 -3.38
N TYR A 79 6.26 0.19 -4.27
CA TYR A 79 7.45 -0.59 -4.63
C TYR A 79 8.59 0.31 -5.11
N ASP A 80 8.29 1.28 -5.98
CA ASP A 80 9.28 2.23 -6.50
C ASP A 80 9.80 3.18 -5.43
N ALA A 81 8.92 3.69 -4.55
CA ALA A 81 9.33 4.54 -3.44
C ALA A 81 10.24 3.82 -2.43
N LEU A 82 10.11 2.49 -2.32
CA LEU A 82 10.97 1.61 -1.52
C LEU A 82 12.18 1.07 -2.31
N GLN A 83 12.46 1.66 -3.49
CA GLN A 83 13.59 1.33 -4.36
C GLN A 83 13.62 -0.15 -4.79
N GLY A 84 12.46 -0.81 -4.81
CA GLY A 84 12.32 -2.22 -5.16
C GLY A 84 12.87 -3.21 -4.14
N ASN A 85 13.22 -2.76 -2.92
CA ASN A 85 13.76 -3.64 -1.88
C ASN A 85 12.69 -4.44 -1.12
N VAL A 86 11.42 -4.04 -1.23
CA VAL A 86 10.29 -4.65 -0.53
C VAL A 86 9.28 -5.14 -1.54
N LYS A 87 8.86 -6.41 -1.44
CA LYS A 87 7.88 -7.01 -2.36
C LYS A 87 6.49 -6.51 -2.00
N VAL A 88 5.73 -6.01 -2.99
CA VAL A 88 4.38 -5.46 -2.76
C VAL A 88 3.33 -6.35 -3.40
N ILE A 89 2.34 -6.77 -2.61
CA ILE A 89 1.21 -7.59 -3.04
C ILE A 89 -0.07 -6.75 -2.91
N GLY A 90 -0.80 -6.62 -4.01
CA GLY A 90 -2.09 -5.93 -4.03
C GLY A 90 -3.26 -6.89 -3.90
N VAL A 91 -4.14 -6.67 -2.92
CA VAL A 91 -5.37 -7.45 -2.70
C VAL A 91 -6.56 -6.51 -2.78
N ALA A 92 -7.03 -6.24 -4.01
CA ALA A 92 -8.14 -5.32 -4.24
C ALA A 92 -9.50 -6.02 -4.13
N LYS A 93 -10.40 -5.48 -3.29
CA LYS A 93 -11.77 -6.03 -3.10
C LYS A 93 -12.78 -5.60 -4.18
N LYS A 94 -12.45 -4.59 -4.99
CA LYS A 94 -13.32 -4.07 -6.06
C LYS A 94 -12.57 -4.07 -7.37
N ARG A 95 -13.22 -4.57 -8.43
CA ARG A 95 -12.70 -4.49 -9.80
C ARG A 95 -12.45 -3.03 -10.20
N PHE A 96 -11.26 -2.75 -10.70
CA PHE A 96 -10.95 -1.48 -11.36
C PHE A 96 -11.45 -1.50 -12.81
N ALA A 97 -12.02 -0.39 -13.29
CA ALA A 97 -12.51 -0.27 -14.66
C ALA A 97 -11.32 -0.34 -15.64
N GLY A 98 -11.21 -1.45 -16.38
CA GLY A 98 -10.13 -1.70 -17.33
C GLY A 98 -9.32 -2.98 -17.09
N ILE A 99 -9.57 -3.69 -15.99
CA ILE A 99 -8.93 -4.98 -15.70
C ILE A 99 -9.78 -6.11 -16.29
N SER A 100 -9.17 -6.99 -17.09
CA SER A 100 -9.85 -8.13 -17.69
C SER A 100 -10.29 -9.13 -16.62
N GLU A 101 -11.25 -10.00 -16.95
CA GLU A 101 -11.74 -10.99 -15.99
C GLU A 101 -10.68 -12.01 -15.57
N THR A 102 -9.60 -12.12 -16.34
CA THR A 102 -8.50 -13.08 -16.18
C THR A 102 -7.30 -12.52 -15.40
N TYR A 103 -7.45 -11.35 -14.77
CA TYR A 103 -6.42 -10.76 -13.91
C TYR A 103 -6.34 -11.46 -12.54
#